data_AF-A0A0Q9JVA6-F1
#
_entry.id   AF-A0A0Q9JVA6-F1
#
_cell.length_a   1.000
_cell.length_b   1.000
_cell.length_c   1.000
_cell.angle_alpha   90.00
_cell.angle_beta   90.00
_cell.angle_gamma   90.00
#
_symmetry.space_group_name_H-M   'P 1'
#
loop_
_entity.id
_entity.type
_entity.pdbx_description
1 polymer ?
#
loop_
_entity_poly.entity_id
_entity_poly.type
_entity_poly.pdbx_seq_one_letter_code
_entity_poly.pdbx_strand_id
1 'polypeptide(L)'
;MRYWQPKLRSVRRGEWIMFDDTIRIAIIREVEAGTPAEPMLLAETWAAEPAERCFIGYFPVDRLRLAADVVWTEYRRETEGASGGA
;
A
#
# COMPACT_ATOMS: atom_id res chain seq x y z
N MET A 1 -15.67 -6.85 -17.00
CA MET A 1 -15.00 -6.97 -15.69
C MET A 1 -14.74 -5.57 -15.17
N ARG A 2 -15.38 -5.19 -14.05
CA ARG A 2 -15.14 -3.90 -13.37
C ARG A 2 -13.63 -3.76 -13.15
N TYR A 3 -13.03 -2.70 -13.68
CA TYR A 3 -11.63 -2.37 -13.44
C TYR A 3 -11.38 -2.39 -11.93
N TRP A 4 -10.53 -3.31 -11.46
CA TRP A 4 -10.16 -3.36 -10.06
C TRP A 4 -9.45 -2.03 -9.71
N GLN A 5 -10.06 -1.28 -8.79
CA GLN A 5 -9.44 -0.15 -8.14
C GLN A 5 -9.11 -0.57 -6.71
N PRO A 6 -7.94 -0.17 -6.18
CA PRO A 6 -6.99 0.81 -6.72
C PRO A 6 -6.06 0.21 -7.79
N LYS A 7 -5.49 1.06 -8.65
CA LYS A 7 -4.52 0.61 -9.66
C LYS A 7 -3.15 0.41 -9.00
N LEU A 8 -2.52 -0.73 -9.25
CA LEU A 8 -1.16 -1.02 -8.79
C LEU A 8 -0.19 -0.96 -9.97
N ARG A 9 0.87 -0.16 -9.85
CA ARG A 9 1.90 0.01 -10.89
C ARG A 9 3.28 -0.34 -10.33
N SER A 10 3.99 -1.25 -10.99
CA SER A 10 5.41 -1.49 -10.70
C SER A 10 6.25 -0.30 -11.17
N VAL A 11 7.16 0.16 -10.32
CA VAL A 11 8.08 1.27 -10.63
C VAL A 11 9.49 0.74 -10.87
N ARG A 12 9.90 -0.22 -10.05
CA ARG A 12 11.12 -1.00 -10.17
C ARG A 12 10.89 -2.40 -9.61
N ARG A 13 11.87 -3.29 -9.75
CA ARG A 13 11.78 -4.64 -9.18
C ARG A 13 11.57 -4.56 -7.67
N GLY A 14 10.55 -5.27 -7.17
CA GLY A 14 10.20 -5.30 -5.75
C GLY A 14 9.57 -4.01 -5.22
N GLU A 15 9.08 -3.10 -6.09
CA GLU A 15 8.42 -1.88 -5.64
C GLU A 15 7.23 -1.51 -6.54
N TRP A 16 6.12 -1.18 -5.90
CA TRP A 16 4.86 -0.81 -6.53
C TRP A 16 4.27 0.43 -5.88
N ILE A 17 3.65 1.29 -6.68
CA ILE A 17 2.84 2.40 -6.20
C ILE A 17 1.37 2.09 -6.49
N MET A 18 0.52 2.35 -5.49
CA MET A 18 -0.93 2.27 -5.60
C MET A 18 -1.53 3.64 -5.90
N PHE A 19 -2.55 3.63 -6.75
CA PHE A 19 -3.25 4.82 -7.19
C PHE A 19 -4.77 4.69 -7.00
N ASP A 20 -5.38 5.73 -6.46
CA ASP A 20 -6.79 6.02 -6.65
C ASP A 20 -6.93 7.05 -7.77
N ASP A 21 -7.46 6.61 -8.91
CA ASP A 21 -7.41 7.32 -10.19
C ASP A 21 -6.01 7.90 -10.54
N THR A 22 -5.79 9.20 -10.34
CA THR A 22 -4.51 9.89 -10.58
C THR A 22 -3.69 10.13 -9.31
N ILE A 23 -4.28 9.92 -8.12
CA ILE A 23 -3.68 10.21 -6.82
C ILE A 23 -2.89 8.99 -6.36
N ARG A 24 -1.64 9.19 -5.94
CA ARG A 24 -0.83 8.14 -5.31
C ARG A 24 -1.27 8.00 -3.86
N ILE A 25 -1.62 6.78 -3.44
CA ILE A 25 -2.15 6.53 -2.10
C ILE A 25 -1.20 5.70 -1.24
N ALA A 26 -0.41 4.82 -1.84
CA ALA A 26 0.52 3.96 -1.11
C ALA A 26 1.71 3.50 -1.93
N ILE A 27 2.72 3.02 -1.24
CA ILE A 27 3.86 2.28 -1.79
C ILE A 27 3.91 0.90 -1.12
N ILE A 28 4.15 -0.14 -1.93
CA ILE A 28 4.43 -1.49 -1.46
C ILE A 28 5.84 -1.85 -1.94
N ARG A 29 6.70 -2.33 -1.06
CA ARG A 29 8.08 -2.70 -1.39
C ARG A 29 8.53 -3.98 -0.72
N GLU A 30 9.34 -4.77 -1.41
CA GLU A 30 10.03 -5.92 -0.84
C GLU A 30 11.11 -5.45 0.14
N VAL A 31 11.15 -6.09 1.32
CA VAL A 31 12.12 -5.84 2.38
C VAL A 31 12.44 -7.15 3.10
N GLU A 32 13.53 -7.15 3.86
CA GLU A 32 13.83 -8.18 4.84
C GLU A 32 13.35 -7.71 6.21
N ALA A 33 12.49 -8.47 6.89
CA ALA A 33 11.94 -8.12 8.20
C ALA A 33 11.88 -9.32 9.15
N GLY A 34 11.88 -9.06 10.46
CA GLY A 34 11.81 -10.10 11.51
C GLY A 34 13.16 -10.57 12.04
N THR A 35 13.14 -11.62 12.86
CA THR A 35 14.34 -12.31 13.37
C THR A 35 14.05 -13.81 13.54
N PRO A 36 14.57 -14.69 12.66
CA PRO A 36 15.46 -14.38 11.53
C PRO A 36 14.78 -13.49 10.48
N ALA A 37 15.59 -12.79 9.68
CA ALA A 37 15.09 -11.95 8.60
C ALA A 37 14.42 -12.82 7.53
N GLU A 38 13.20 -12.44 7.15
CA GLU A 38 12.42 -13.08 6.10
C GLU A 38 11.99 -12.05 5.04
N PRO A 39 11.87 -12.47 3.76
CA PRO A 39 11.41 -11.60 2.70
C PRO A 39 9.91 -11.29 2.87
N MET A 40 9.59 -10.01 2.93
CA MET A 40 8.26 -9.49 3.19
C MET A 40 7.94 -8.33 2.24
N LEU A 41 6.65 -8.05 2.06
CA LEU A 41 6.18 -6.79 1.51
C LEU A 41 5.88 -5.82 2.66
N LEU A 42 6.50 -4.65 2.62
CA LEU A 42 6.14 -3.52 3.46
C LEU A 42 5.21 -2.60 2.68
N ALA A 43 4.02 -2.35 3.22
CA ALA A 43 3.10 -1.35 2.71
C ALA A 43 3.13 -0.09 3.59
N GLU A 44 3.23 1.06 2.95
CA GLU A 44 3.26 2.38 3.57
C GLU A 44 2.36 3.33 2.77
N THR A 45 1.86 4.39 3.39
CA THR A 45 1.17 5.47 2.66
C THR A 45 2.14 6.13 1.68
N TRP A 46 1.58 6.78 0.66
CA TRP A 46 2.40 7.55 -0.27
C TRP A 46 2.72 8.92 0.31
N ALA A 47 4.01 9.23 0.39
CA ALA A 47 4.54 10.58 0.55
C ALA A 47 5.82 10.73 -0.28
N ALA A 48 6.09 11.96 -0.74
CA ALA A 48 7.30 12.27 -1.48
C ALA A 48 8.55 11.99 -0.64
N GLU A 49 8.55 12.50 0.60
CA GLU A 49 9.58 12.24 1.58
C GLU A 49 9.32 10.90 2.28
N PRO A 50 10.28 9.94 2.29
CA PRO A 50 10.10 8.64 2.94
C PRO A 50 9.76 8.74 4.44
N ALA A 51 10.24 9.77 5.13
CA ALA A 51 10.00 9.98 6.55
C ALA A 51 8.56 10.40 6.88
N GLU A 52 7.80 10.88 5.90
CA GLU A 52 6.38 11.25 6.07
C GLU A 52 5.43 10.08 5.78
N ARG A 53 5.96 8.93 5.36
CA ARG A 53 5.15 7.74 5.06
C ARG A 53 4.72 7.08 6.35
N CYS A 54 3.45 6.73 6.41
CA CYS A 54 2.88 6.00 7.54
C CYS A 54 2.90 4.50 7.25
N PHE A 55 3.31 3.71 8.24
CA PHE A 55 3.29 2.26 8.18
C PHE A 55 1.85 1.74 8.10
N ILE A 56 1.58 0.83 7.17
CA ILE A 56 0.29 0.13 7.05
C ILE A 56 0.44 -1.32 7.52
N GLY A 57 1.45 -2.04 7.03
CA GLY A 57 1.60 -3.44 7.37
C GLY A 57 2.77 -4.15 6.71
N TYR A 58 3.08 -5.33 7.25
CA TYR A 58 3.93 -6.33 6.62
C TYR A 58 3.08 -7.48 6.08
N PHE A 59 3.43 -7.98 4.90
CA PHE A 59 2.74 -9.09 4.25
C PHE A 59 3.75 -10.08 3.69
N PRO A 60 3.39 -11.36 3.49
CA PRO A 60 4.26 -12.31 2.80
C PRO A 60 4.63 -11.83 1.39
N VAL A 61 5.87 -12.08 0.96
CA VAL A 61 6.43 -11.61 -0.32
C VAL A 61 5.59 -12.01 -1.55
N ASP A 62 4.94 -13.16 -1.50
CA ASP A 62 4.10 -13.73 -2.57
C ASP A 62 2.64 -13.23 -2.56
N ARG A 63 2.27 -12.36 -1.61
CA ARG A 63 0.88 -11.92 -1.36
C ARG A 63 0.64 -10.45 -1.72
N LEU A 64 1.21 -9.97 -2.82
CA LEU A 64 1.04 -8.57 -3.29
C LEU A 64 -0.43 -8.15 -3.44
N ARG A 65 -1.29 -9.04 -3.94
CA ARG A 65 -2.73 -8.77 -4.09
C ARG A 65 -3.40 -8.51 -2.75
N LEU A 66 -3.04 -9.26 -1.70
CA LEU A 66 -3.56 -9.10 -0.35
C LEU A 66 -3.09 -7.79 0.27
N ALA A 67 -1.79 -7.48 0.14
CA ALA A 67 -1.24 -6.21 0.60
C ALA A 67 -2.01 -5.03 -0.01
N ALA A 68 -2.26 -5.08 -1.33
CA ALA A 68 -3.02 -4.06 -2.02
C ALA A 68 -4.50 -3.99 -1.59
N ASP A 69 -5.16 -5.12 -1.32
CA ASP A 69 -6.54 -5.12 -0.79
C ASP A 69 -6.61 -4.44 0.58
N VAL A 70 -5.70 -4.79 1.49
CA VAL A 70 -5.66 -4.20 2.84
C VAL A 70 -5.40 -2.70 2.77
N VAL A 71 -4.42 -2.27 1.99
CA VAL A 71 -4.14 -0.84 1.78
C VAL A 71 -5.36 -0.10 1.26
N TRP A 72 -6.10 -0.68 0.31
CA TRP A 72 -7.32 -0.04 -0.20
C TRP A 72 -8.39 0.09 0.86
N THR A 73 -8.62 -0.96 1.66
CA THR A 73 -9.58 -0.95 2.75
C THR A 73 -9.24 0.13 3.78
N GLU A 74 -7.98 0.23 4.20
CA GLU A 74 -7.56 1.27 5.15
C GLU A 74 -7.70 2.68 4.56
N TYR A 75 -7.30 2.88 3.30
CA TYR A 75 -7.47 4.16 2.62
C TYR A 75 -8.94 4.59 2.51
N ARG A 76 -9.84 3.66 2.15
CA ARG A 76 -11.29 3.94 2.07
C ARG A 76 -11.86 4.25 3.45
N ARG A 77 -11.42 3.54 4.48
CA ARG A 77 -11.84 3.80 5.86
C ARG A 77 -11.46 5.20 6.34
N GLU A 78 -10.24 5.64 6.05
CA GLU A 78 -9.79 7.00 6.42
C GLU A 78 -10.52 8.08 5.62
N THR A 79 -10.66 7.90 4.30
CA THR A 79 -11.28 8.90 3.42
C THR A 79 -12.80 9.00 3.58
N GLU A 80 -13.50 7.87 3.72
CA GLU A 80 -14.95 7.86 3.97
C GLU A 80 -15.28 8.24 5.41
N GLY A 81 -14.47 7.81 6.39
CA GLY A 81 -14.64 8.17 7.79
C GLY A 81 -14.49 9.67 8.06
N ALA A 82 -13.61 10.35 7.32
CA ALA A 82 -13.47 11.80 7.37
C ALA A 82 -14.67 12.56 6.79
N SER A 83 -15.52 11.89 5.99
CA SER A 83 -16.66 12.51 5.31
C SER A 83 -17.95 12.53 6.16
N GLY A 84 -17.97 11.83 7.30
CA GLY A 84 -19.17 11.62 8.12
C GLY A 84 -19.31 12.53 9.36
N GLY A 85 -18.46 13.55 9.50
CA GLY A 85 -18.53 14.52 10.58
C GLY A 85 -18.97 15.90 10.10
N ALA A 86 -20.28 16.10 9.96
CA ALA A 86 -20.91 17.41 9.75
C ALA A 86 -22.23 17.48 10.51
#